data_AF-A0A7Y5GVN0-F1
#
_entry.id   AF-A0A7Y5GVN0-F1
#
_cell.length_a   1.000
_cell.length_b   1.000
_cell.length_c   1.000
_cell.angle_alpha   90.00
_cell.angle_beta   90.00
_cell.angle_gamma   90.00
#
_symmetry.space_group_name_H-M   'P 1'
#
loop_
_entity.id
_entity.type
_entity.pdbx_description
1 polymer ?
#
loop_
_entity_poly.entity_id
_entity_poly.type
_entity_poly.pdbx_seq_one_letter_code
_entity_poly.pdbx_strand_id
1 'polypeptide(L)'
;MAVFWLAWTVVPLRVVFDTRVGVAGWTYDQSLLVVGFFVTLKGLLDTFVEPNLRSVVEQVRMGTLDFTLLKPVDAQLMISTTKTMPAKLFHVVGGVGLLFYASGQLPQPPSIGSVIWAFLLLSSGLACIYSLWLAVVSLAFFFVRIDNLSYVLESVLDAGRWPVDLYRGGLRFVFTFVVPVGLMTTYPSLALLGNLSAGDGMLSIVVSFVFLFLSRQIWEFALARYSSASS
;
A
#
# COMPACT_ATOMS: atom_id res chain seq x y z
N MET A 1 6.10 16.48 -13.32
CA MET A 1 6.01 15.00 -13.34
C MET A 1 4.83 14.46 -12.52
N ALA A 2 4.65 14.84 -11.24
CA ALA A 2 3.54 14.32 -10.41
C ALA A 2 2.14 14.51 -11.03
N VAL A 3 1.83 15.72 -11.54
CA VAL A 3 0.55 16.03 -12.20
C VAL A 3 0.29 15.14 -13.42
N PHE A 4 1.34 14.89 -14.22
CA PHE A 4 1.25 14.00 -15.38
C PHE A 4 0.89 12.56 -14.95
N TRP A 5 1.54 12.04 -13.91
CA TRP A 5 1.26 10.70 -13.38
C TRP A 5 -0.15 10.57 -12.80
N LEU A 6 -0.64 11.60 -12.12
CA LEU A 6 -2.02 11.66 -11.63
C LEU A 6 -3.00 11.60 -12.80
N ALA A 7 -2.82 12.46 -13.80
CA ALA A 7 -3.66 12.47 -14.99
C ALA A 7 -3.64 11.11 -15.70
N TRP A 8 -2.44 10.54 -15.88
CA TRP A 8 -2.26 9.21 -16.47
C TRP A 8 -3.00 8.11 -15.72
N THR A 9 -3.05 8.19 -14.39
CA THR A 9 -3.73 7.18 -13.55
C THR A 9 -5.25 7.26 -13.70
N VAL A 10 -5.81 8.44 -13.98
CA VAL A 10 -7.26 8.65 -14.16
C VAL A 10 -7.75 8.31 -15.57
N VAL A 11 -6.89 8.43 -16.59
CA VAL A 11 -7.27 8.19 -18.00
C VAL A 11 -7.91 6.81 -18.23
N PRO A 12 -7.34 5.67 -17.77
CA PRO A 12 -7.96 4.36 -17.95
C PRO A 12 -9.36 4.28 -17.33
N LEU A 13 -9.53 4.89 -16.15
CA LEU A 13 -10.83 4.95 -15.48
C LEU A 13 -11.84 5.71 -16.33
N ARG A 14 -11.43 6.86 -16.88
CA ARG A 14 -12.31 7.66 -17.76
C ARG A 14 -12.74 6.88 -19.00
N VAL A 15 -11.81 6.17 -19.64
CA VAL A 15 -12.11 5.36 -20.84
C VAL A 15 -13.12 4.24 -20.54
N VAL A 16 -12.98 3.56 -19.40
CA VAL A 16 -13.90 2.46 -19.01
C VAL A 16 -15.33 2.96 -18.76
N PHE A 17 -15.46 4.15 -18.16
CA PHE A 17 -16.75 4.72 -17.77
C PHE A 17 -17.37 5.65 -18.82
N ASP A 18 -16.70 5.92 -19.93
CA ASP A 18 -17.20 6.82 -20.98
C ASP A 18 -18.52 6.33 -21.60
N THR A 19 -18.68 5.00 -21.72
CA THR A 19 -19.88 4.36 -22.29
C THR A 19 -20.73 3.61 -21.26
N ARG A 20 -20.33 3.61 -19.97
CA ARG A 20 -20.95 2.79 -18.92
C ARG A 20 -21.30 3.62 -17.70
N VAL A 21 -22.56 3.58 -17.29
CA VAL A 21 -23.04 4.27 -16.08
C VAL A 21 -22.44 3.66 -14.79
N GLY A 22 -22.14 2.36 -14.80
CA GLY A 22 -21.53 1.65 -13.68
C GLY A 22 -20.84 0.35 -14.09
N VAL A 23 -19.83 -0.06 -13.31
CA VAL A 23 -19.11 -1.33 -13.48
C VAL A 23 -19.01 -2.02 -12.13
N ALA A 24 -19.54 -3.25 -12.03
CA ALA A 24 -19.54 -4.05 -10.80
C ALA A 24 -20.09 -3.30 -9.56
N GLY A 25 -21.09 -2.43 -9.76
CA GLY A 25 -21.72 -1.65 -8.68
C GLY A 25 -21.04 -0.30 -8.39
N TRP A 26 -19.93 0.02 -9.05
CA TRP A 26 -19.20 1.27 -8.89
C TRP A 26 -19.53 2.25 -10.02
N THR A 27 -19.77 3.52 -9.70
CA THR A 27 -19.80 4.63 -10.67
C THR A 27 -18.40 5.19 -10.92
N TYR A 28 -18.27 6.08 -11.91
CA TYR A 28 -17.01 6.78 -12.17
C TYR A 28 -16.49 7.53 -10.93
N ASP A 29 -17.33 8.35 -10.30
CA ASP A 29 -16.94 9.17 -9.15
C ASP A 29 -16.57 8.33 -7.92
N GLN A 30 -17.31 7.24 -7.69
CA GLN A 30 -16.99 6.28 -6.62
C GLN A 30 -15.66 5.58 -6.88
N SER A 31 -15.38 5.20 -8.13
CA SER A 31 -14.10 4.60 -8.51
C SER A 31 -12.95 5.59 -8.43
N LEU A 32 -13.22 6.89 -8.61
CA LEU A 32 -12.23 7.94 -8.45
C LEU A 32 -11.76 8.07 -6.99
N LEU A 33 -12.62 7.74 -6.01
CA LEU A 33 -12.20 7.61 -4.60
C LEU A 33 -11.16 6.49 -4.45
N VAL A 34 -11.38 5.34 -5.07
CA VAL A 34 -10.43 4.21 -5.02
C VAL A 34 -9.07 4.63 -5.59
N VAL A 35 -9.06 5.33 -6.72
CA VAL A 35 -7.85 5.89 -7.31
C VAL A 35 -7.20 6.92 -6.38
N GLY A 36 -7.98 7.80 -5.75
CA GLY A 36 -7.48 8.77 -4.78
C GLY A 36 -6.79 8.12 -3.58
N PHE A 37 -7.38 7.07 -3.02
CA PHE A 37 -6.77 6.29 -1.93
C PHE A 37 -5.53 5.54 -2.41
N PHE A 38 -5.58 4.93 -3.59
CA PHE A 38 -4.42 4.27 -4.20
C PHE A 38 -3.22 5.22 -4.33
N VAL A 39 -3.44 6.39 -4.94
CA VAL A 39 -2.40 7.41 -5.15
C VAL A 39 -1.86 7.91 -3.82
N THR A 40 -2.73 8.16 -2.84
CA THR A 40 -2.35 8.59 -1.49
C THR A 40 -1.47 7.54 -0.81
N LEU A 41 -1.92 6.28 -0.81
CA LEU A 41 -1.21 5.17 -0.20
C LEU A 41 0.13 4.92 -0.88
N LYS A 42 0.18 4.91 -2.22
CA LYS A 42 1.43 4.74 -2.97
C LYS A 42 2.38 5.91 -2.73
N GLY A 43 1.88 7.14 -2.65
CA GLY A 43 2.68 8.30 -2.27
C GLY A 43 3.30 8.17 -0.88
N LEU A 44 2.56 7.66 0.11
CA LEU A 44 3.07 7.39 1.46
C LEU A 44 4.14 6.29 1.43
N LEU A 45 3.91 5.21 0.69
CA LEU A 45 4.88 4.14 0.49
C LEU A 45 6.18 4.63 -0.15
N ASP A 46 6.09 5.34 -1.28
CA ASP A 46 7.24 5.89 -2.00
C ASP A 46 8.04 6.88 -1.14
N THR A 47 7.35 7.59 -0.24
CA THR A 47 7.99 8.60 0.63
C THR A 47 8.70 7.96 1.81
N PHE A 48 8.05 7.03 2.51
CA PHE A 48 8.47 6.58 3.83
C PHE A 48 8.96 5.12 3.87
N VAL A 49 8.48 4.24 2.99
CA VAL A 49 8.71 2.79 3.10
C VAL A 49 9.68 2.29 2.05
N GLU A 50 9.40 2.55 0.77
CA GLU A 50 10.19 2.06 -0.36
C GLU A 50 11.68 2.45 -0.29
N PRO A 51 12.06 3.71 0.05
CA PRO A 51 13.47 4.12 0.12
C PRO A 51 14.28 3.33 1.16
N ASN A 52 13.64 3.05 2.28
CA ASN A 52 14.19 2.32 3.41
C ASN A 52 14.42 0.86 3.05
N LEU A 53 13.40 0.23 2.48
CA LEU A 53 13.44 -1.18 2.14
C LEU A 53 14.40 -1.48 1.00
N ARG A 54 14.50 -0.63 -0.03
CA ARG A 54 15.56 -0.74 -1.05
C ARG A 54 16.95 -0.61 -0.43
N SER A 55 17.11 0.28 0.55
CA SER A 55 18.38 0.43 1.26
C SER A 55 18.82 -0.82 2.02
N VAL A 56 17.87 -1.60 2.54
CA VAL A 56 18.20 -2.85 3.25
C VAL A 56 18.77 -3.87 2.28
N VAL A 57 18.15 -4.03 1.10
CA VAL A 57 18.64 -4.93 0.06
C VAL A 57 20.07 -4.57 -0.35
N GLU A 58 20.35 -3.28 -0.53
CA GLU A 58 21.69 -2.78 -0.81
C GLU A 58 22.67 -3.06 0.34
N GLN A 59 22.26 -2.82 1.59
CA GLN A 59 23.10 -3.06 2.77
C GLN A 59 23.45 -4.54 2.95
N VAL A 60 22.49 -5.45 2.72
CA VAL A 60 22.73 -6.90 2.74
C VAL A 60 23.73 -7.27 1.64
N ARG A 61 23.51 -6.79 0.41
CA ARG A 61 24.38 -7.08 -0.74
C ARG A 61 25.81 -6.57 -0.53
N MET A 62 25.97 -5.42 0.11
CA MET A 62 27.28 -4.79 0.36
C MET A 62 27.92 -5.25 1.68
N GLY A 63 27.26 -6.07 2.49
CA GLY A 63 27.71 -6.45 3.84
C GLY A 63 27.74 -5.29 4.84
N THR A 64 27.09 -4.16 4.55
CA THR A 64 27.08 -2.96 5.41
C THR A 64 25.90 -2.95 6.39
N LEU A 65 25.02 -3.96 6.34
CA LEU A 65 23.95 -4.13 7.32
C LEU A 65 24.51 -4.33 8.74
N ASP A 66 25.72 -4.87 8.87
CA ASP A 66 26.39 -5.13 10.15
C ASP A 66 26.48 -3.86 11.01
N PHE A 67 26.74 -2.70 10.39
CA PHE A 67 26.79 -1.40 11.07
C PHE A 67 25.42 -0.97 11.64
N THR A 68 24.33 -1.39 10.99
CA THR A 68 22.96 -1.20 11.49
C THR A 68 22.73 -2.12 12.70
N LEU A 69 23.17 -3.38 12.65
CA LEU A 69 22.95 -4.36 13.72
C LEU A 69 23.77 -4.10 14.99
N LEU A 70 24.90 -3.42 14.89
CA LEU A 70 25.72 -3.04 16.04
C LEU A 70 25.10 -1.95 16.93
N LYS A 71 24.08 -1.24 16.44
CA LYS A 71 23.44 -0.16 17.21
C LYS A 71 22.47 -0.77 18.23
N PRO A 72 22.40 -0.24 19.46
CA PRO A 72 21.54 -0.77 20.53
C PRO A 72 20.08 -0.32 20.37
N VAL A 73 19.53 -0.40 19.15
CA VAL A 73 18.17 0.00 18.79
C VAL A 73 17.58 -1.12 17.92
N ASP A 74 16.27 -1.32 18.00
CA ASP A 74 15.59 -2.27 17.14
C ASP A 74 15.93 -2.05 15.65
N ALA A 75 16.49 -3.08 15.02
CA ALA A 75 16.97 -2.99 13.65
C ALA A 75 15.83 -2.66 12.68
N GLN A 76 14.65 -3.27 12.85
CA GLN A 76 13.50 -3.02 11.98
C GLN A 76 13.03 -1.57 12.07
N LEU A 77 12.90 -1.03 13.29
CA LEU A 77 12.51 0.36 13.48
C LEU A 77 13.51 1.30 12.81
N MET A 78 14.80 1.04 12.97
CA MET A 78 15.85 1.89 12.42
C MET A 78 15.87 1.84 10.89
N ILE A 79 15.85 0.65 10.29
CA ILE A 79 15.83 0.55 8.82
C ILE A 79 14.56 1.16 8.23
N SER A 80 13.43 1.17 8.95
CA SER A 80 12.15 1.68 8.46
C SER A 80 12.02 3.21 8.55
N THR A 81 12.93 3.88 9.25
CA THR A 81 12.84 5.33 9.54
C THR A 81 14.05 6.12 9.07
N THR A 82 15.03 5.48 8.42
CA THR A 82 16.33 6.12 8.09
C THR A 82 16.25 7.08 6.91
N LYS A 83 15.57 6.69 5.83
CA LYS A 83 15.48 7.43 4.57
C LYS A 83 14.05 7.92 4.38
N THR A 84 13.93 9.13 3.85
CA THR A 84 12.64 9.64 3.35
C THR A 84 12.87 10.31 2.01
N MET A 85 11.85 10.27 1.15
CA MET A 85 11.86 10.97 -0.14
C MET A 85 10.76 12.04 -0.17
N PRO A 86 10.97 13.24 0.41
CA PRO A 86 9.94 14.28 0.49
C PRO A 86 9.35 14.70 -0.85
N ALA A 87 10.12 14.59 -1.94
CA ALA A 87 9.62 14.87 -3.30
C ALA A 87 8.43 13.97 -3.71
N LYS A 88 8.26 12.80 -3.08
CA LYS A 88 7.14 11.89 -3.34
C LYS A 88 5.86 12.30 -2.61
N LEU A 89 5.93 13.20 -1.64
CA LEU A 89 4.75 13.76 -0.97
C LEU A 89 3.83 14.52 -1.92
N PHE A 90 4.34 15.04 -3.05
CA PHE A 90 3.49 15.64 -4.08
C PHE A 90 2.46 14.64 -4.65
N HIS A 91 2.75 13.34 -4.63
CA HIS A 91 1.77 12.31 -5.00
C HIS A 91 0.68 12.19 -3.93
N VAL A 92 1.05 12.26 -2.64
CA VAL A 92 0.09 12.27 -1.52
C VAL A 92 -0.85 13.46 -1.63
N VAL A 93 -0.31 14.67 -1.86
CA VAL A 93 -1.12 15.88 -2.08
C VAL A 93 -2.06 15.71 -3.27
N GLY A 94 -1.58 15.12 -4.36
CA GLY A 94 -2.39 14.82 -5.53
C GLY A 94 -3.53 13.81 -5.27
N GLY A 95 -3.24 12.73 -4.55
CA GLY A 95 -4.23 11.73 -4.16
C GLY A 95 -5.28 12.28 -3.22
N VAL A 96 -4.87 13.06 -2.23
CA VAL A 96 -5.78 13.76 -1.30
C VAL A 96 -6.63 14.79 -2.05
N GLY A 97 -6.05 15.57 -2.96
CA GLY A 97 -6.80 16.48 -3.83
C GLY A 97 -7.84 15.75 -4.69
N LEU A 98 -7.50 14.57 -5.20
CA LEU A 98 -8.42 13.72 -5.94
C LEU A 98 -9.56 13.18 -5.06
N LEU A 99 -9.26 12.78 -3.81
CA LEU A 99 -10.27 12.36 -2.82
C LEU A 99 -11.24 13.50 -2.50
N PHE A 100 -10.75 14.73 -2.29
CA PHE A 100 -11.59 15.90 -2.08
C PHE A 100 -12.49 16.17 -3.29
N TYR A 101 -11.91 16.15 -4.49
CA TYR A 101 -12.67 16.35 -5.73
C TYR A 101 -13.76 15.29 -5.90
N ALA A 102 -13.41 14.00 -5.79
CA ALA A 102 -14.35 12.89 -5.95
C ALA A 102 -15.45 12.92 -4.88
N SER A 103 -15.11 13.25 -3.63
CA SER A 103 -16.09 13.38 -2.53
C SER A 103 -17.09 14.51 -2.79
N GLY A 104 -16.67 15.60 -3.45
CA GLY A 104 -17.54 16.71 -3.84
C GLY A 104 -18.53 16.37 -4.97
N GLN A 105 -18.31 15.28 -5.71
CA GLN A 105 -19.22 14.80 -6.75
C GLN A 105 -20.23 13.77 -6.25
N LEU A 106 -20.11 13.33 -4.99
CA LEU A 106 -21.05 12.39 -4.41
C LEU A 106 -22.41 13.06 -4.16
N PRO A 107 -23.53 12.32 -4.27
CA PRO A 107 -24.86 12.86 -4.00
C PRO A 107 -25.01 13.43 -2.58
N GLN A 108 -24.25 12.87 -1.63
CA GLN A 108 -24.18 13.34 -0.25
C GLN A 108 -22.72 13.43 0.18
N PRO A 109 -22.33 14.51 0.89
CA PRO A 109 -20.98 14.64 1.40
C PRO A 109 -20.69 13.57 2.48
N PRO A 110 -19.47 13.03 2.55
CA PRO A 110 -19.09 12.11 3.60
C PRO A 110 -19.25 12.74 4.99
N SER A 111 -19.83 11.99 5.93
CA SER A 111 -19.88 12.38 7.34
C SER A 111 -18.48 12.43 7.96
N ILE A 112 -18.30 13.18 9.05
CA ILE A 112 -17.04 13.21 9.80
C ILE A 112 -16.65 11.80 10.28
N GLY A 113 -17.63 10.99 10.72
CA GLY A 113 -17.41 9.62 11.14
C GLY A 113 -16.86 8.73 10.02
N SER A 114 -17.43 8.83 8.81
CA SER A 114 -16.92 8.11 7.63
C SER A 114 -15.51 8.54 7.23
N VAL A 115 -15.16 9.82 7.38
CA VAL A 115 -13.80 10.32 7.09
C VAL A 115 -12.79 9.75 8.09
N ILE A 116 -13.10 9.77 9.38
CA ILE A 116 -12.26 9.15 10.42
C ILE A 116 -12.11 7.65 10.16
N TRP A 117 -13.21 6.98 9.81
CA TRP A 117 -13.20 5.55 9.53
C TRP A 117 -12.34 5.20 8.31
N ALA A 118 -12.47 5.98 7.23
CA ALA A 118 -11.65 5.82 6.04
C ALA A 118 -10.15 6.07 6.33
N PHE A 119 -9.81 7.03 7.18
CA PHE A 119 -8.43 7.28 7.61
C PHE A 119 -7.83 6.12 8.41
N LEU A 120 -8.61 5.52 9.33
CA LEU A 120 -8.19 4.33 10.07
C LEU A 120 -7.95 3.14 9.13
N LEU A 121 -8.84 2.94 8.16
CA LEU A 121 -8.70 1.86 7.17
C LEU A 121 -7.54 2.10 6.21
N LEU A 122 -7.29 3.34 5.80
CA LEU A 122 -6.11 3.70 5.01
C LEU A 122 -4.82 3.38 5.78
N SER A 123 -4.79 3.68 7.08
CA SER A 123 -3.66 3.36 7.96
C SER A 123 -3.45 1.85 8.11
N SER A 124 -4.54 1.10 8.25
CA SER A 124 -4.54 -0.37 8.24
C SER A 124 -4.02 -0.94 6.91
N GLY A 125 -4.48 -0.37 5.79
CA GLY A 125 -4.00 -0.71 4.45
C GLY A 125 -2.51 -0.45 4.29
N LEU A 126 -2.01 0.71 4.76
CA LEU A 126 -0.59 1.07 4.75
C LEU A 126 0.26 0.11 5.60
N ALA A 127 -0.25 -0.30 6.76
CA ALA A 127 0.41 -1.30 7.60
C ALA A 127 0.52 -2.67 6.91
N CYS A 128 -0.57 -3.17 6.29
CA CYS A 128 -0.56 -4.42 5.53
C CYS A 128 0.52 -4.43 4.44
N ILE A 129 0.59 -3.36 3.65
CA ILE A 129 1.52 -3.30 2.54
C ILE A 129 2.97 -3.08 2.98
N TYR A 130 3.20 -2.32 4.05
CA TYR A 130 4.50 -2.25 4.71
C TYR A 130 4.97 -3.65 5.14
N SER A 131 4.09 -4.44 5.75
CA SER A 131 4.39 -5.80 6.18
C SER A 131 4.76 -6.73 5.03
N LEU A 132 4.04 -6.65 3.91
CA LEU A 132 4.36 -7.42 2.71
C LEU A 132 5.72 -7.04 2.14
N TRP A 133 6.00 -5.74 2.04
CA TRP A 133 7.30 -5.27 1.58
C TRP A 133 8.44 -5.68 2.50
N LEU A 134 8.25 -5.61 3.82
CA LEU A 134 9.25 -6.08 4.80
C LEU A 134 9.50 -7.57 4.65
N ALA A 135 8.45 -8.38 4.45
CA ALA A 135 8.59 -9.81 4.19
C ALA A 135 9.38 -10.10 2.90
N VAL A 136 9.11 -9.35 1.81
CA VAL A 136 9.87 -9.46 0.55
C VAL A 136 11.33 -9.10 0.75
N VAL A 137 11.63 -8.00 1.43
CA VAL A 137 13.02 -7.59 1.71
C VAL A 137 13.74 -8.56 2.65
N SER A 138 13.02 -9.19 3.57
CA SER A 138 13.58 -10.24 4.44
C SER A 138 14.07 -11.45 3.65
N LEU A 139 13.61 -11.64 2.41
CA LEU A 139 14.14 -12.69 1.53
C LEU A 139 15.53 -12.36 0.96
N ALA A 140 15.95 -11.09 0.96
CA ALA A 140 17.30 -10.69 0.53
C ALA A 140 18.40 -11.32 1.40
N PHE A 141 18.07 -11.69 2.64
CA PHE A 141 18.97 -12.38 3.55
C PHE A 141 19.30 -13.82 3.11
N PHE A 142 18.44 -14.42 2.28
CA PHE A 142 18.60 -15.78 1.77
C PHE A 142 19.00 -15.81 0.30
N PHE A 143 18.54 -14.82 -0.48
CA PHE A 143 18.70 -14.78 -1.92
C PHE A 143 19.43 -13.52 -2.38
N VAL A 144 20.42 -13.69 -3.26
CA VAL A 144 21.27 -12.59 -3.78
C VAL A 144 20.49 -11.58 -4.64
N ARG A 145 19.39 -12.00 -5.29
CA ARG A 145 18.59 -11.16 -6.18
C ARG A 145 17.11 -11.30 -5.85
N ILE A 146 16.55 -10.26 -5.23
CA ILE A 146 15.11 -10.18 -4.92
C ILE A 146 14.38 -9.11 -5.74
N ASP A 147 15.06 -8.41 -6.64
CA ASP A 147 14.49 -7.31 -7.43
C ASP A 147 13.22 -7.74 -8.18
N ASN A 148 13.23 -8.94 -8.77
CA ASN A 148 12.09 -9.51 -9.46
C ASN A 148 10.85 -9.62 -8.56
N LEU A 149 11.03 -9.96 -7.29
CA LEU A 149 9.92 -10.11 -6.35
C LEU A 149 9.34 -8.75 -5.96
N SER A 150 10.20 -7.75 -5.76
CA SER A 150 9.78 -6.36 -5.55
C SER A 150 8.96 -5.85 -6.75
N TYR A 151 9.39 -6.12 -7.98
CA TYR A 151 8.63 -5.76 -9.18
C TYR A 151 7.27 -6.46 -9.27
N VAL A 152 7.21 -7.75 -8.91
CA VAL A 152 5.94 -8.49 -8.84
C VAL A 152 5.01 -7.88 -7.81
N LEU A 153 5.52 -7.55 -6.62
CA LEU A 153 4.72 -6.89 -5.57
C LEU A 153 4.20 -5.53 -6.04
N GLU A 154 5.06 -4.69 -6.63
CA GLU A 154 4.66 -3.40 -7.23
C GLU A 154 3.56 -3.58 -8.30
N SER A 155 3.72 -4.57 -9.19
CA SER A 155 2.76 -4.86 -10.26
C SER A 155 1.41 -5.30 -9.72
N VAL A 156 1.41 -6.10 -8.65
CA VAL A 156 0.16 -6.50 -7.97
C VAL A 156 -0.48 -5.31 -7.25
N LEU A 157 0.33 -4.44 -6.63
CA LEU A 157 -0.15 -3.24 -5.95
C LEU A 157 -0.85 -2.29 -6.92
N ASP A 158 -0.34 -2.17 -8.15
CA ASP A 158 -0.96 -1.36 -9.23
C ASP A 158 -2.39 -1.80 -9.58
N ALA A 159 -2.76 -3.05 -9.33
CA ALA A 159 -4.15 -3.51 -9.45
C ALA A 159 -5.10 -2.77 -8.48
N GLY A 160 -4.58 -2.16 -7.41
CA GLY A 160 -5.32 -1.39 -6.43
C GLY A 160 -5.89 -0.06 -6.90
N ARG A 161 -5.58 0.33 -8.14
CA ARG A 161 -6.25 1.45 -8.83
C ARG A 161 -7.72 1.18 -9.11
N TRP A 162 -8.13 -0.09 -9.08
CA TRP A 162 -9.50 -0.53 -9.37
C TRP A 162 -10.15 -1.14 -8.14
N PRO A 163 -11.47 -0.95 -7.96
CA PRO A 163 -12.20 -1.61 -6.87
C PRO A 163 -12.06 -3.14 -6.96
N VAL A 164 -11.88 -3.80 -5.80
CA VAL A 164 -11.61 -5.24 -5.77
C VAL A 164 -12.74 -6.08 -6.39
N ASP A 165 -13.98 -5.56 -6.37
CA ASP A 165 -15.18 -6.19 -6.93
C ASP A 165 -15.15 -6.35 -8.45
N LEU A 166 -14.27 -5.62 -9.15
CA LEU A 166 -14.09 -5.77 -10.60
C LEU A 166 -13.35 -7.08 -10.95
N TYR A 167 -12.59 -7.64 -10.01
CA TYR A 167 -11.84 -8.87 -10.22
C TYR A 167 -12.68 -10.11 -9.90
N ARG A 168 -12.45 -11.19 -10.66
CA ARG A 168 -13.17 -12.47 -10.51
C ARG A 168 -12.19 -13.64 -10.36
N GLY A 169 -12.70 -14.74 -9.79
CA GLY A 169 -11.96 -16.01 -9.68
C GLY A 169 -10.65 -15.87 -8.89
N GLY A 170 -9.58 -16.46 -9.41
CA GLY A 170 -8.27 -16.49 -8.75
C GLY A 170 -7.65 -15.12 -8.50
N LEU A 171 -7.89 -14.13 -9.38
CA LEU A 171 -7.37 -12.77 -9.18
C LEU A 171 -7.99 -12.10 -7.95
N ARG A 172 -9.30 -12.27 -7.74
CA ARG A 172 -9.96 -11.78 -6.52
C ARG A 172 -9.37 -12.41 -5.27
N PHE A 173 -9.11 -13.72 -5.30
CA PHE A 173 -8.47 -14.40 -4.17
C PHE A 173 -7.09 -13.80 -3.85
N VAL A 174 -6.24 -13.61 -4.85
CA VAL A 174 -4.90 -13.00 -4.65
C VAL A 174 -5.02 -11.59 -4.07
N PHE A 175 -5.90 -10.76 -4.62
CA PHE A 175 -6.06 -9.37 -4.17
C PHE A 175 -6.78 -9.22 -2.84
N THR A 176 -7.56 -10.21 -2.41
CA THR A 176 -8.22 -10.18 -1.09
C THR A 176 -7.32 -10.75 0.00
N PHE A 177 -6.63 -11.87 -0.27
CA PHE A 177 -5.95 -12.64 0.79
C PHE A 177 -4.42 -12.56 0.75
N VAL A 178 -3.81 -12.33 -0.42
CA VAL A 178 -2.34 -12.32 -0.55
C VAL A 178 -1.79 -10.90 -0.46
N VAL A 179 -2.33 -9.93 -1.22
CA VAL A 179 -1.87 -8.52 -1.20
C VAL A 179 -2.85 -7.54 -0.51
N PRO A 180 -3.87 -8.06 0.18
CA PRO A 180 -5.11 -7.34 0.57
C PRO A 180 -5.40 -5.97 -0.08
N VAL A 181 -5.39 -5.88 -1.40
CA VAL A 181 -5.62 -4.65 -2.17
C VAL A 181 -6.97 -4.00 -1.85
N GLY A 182 -7.99 -4.83 -1.57
CA GLY A 182 -9.30 -4.33 -1.13
C GLY A 182 -9.24 -3.52 0.16
N LEU A 183 -8.43 -3.95 1.14
CA LEU A 183 -8.25 -3.25 2.41
C LEU A 183 -7.50 -1.93 2.21
N MET A 184 -6.62 -1.88 1.20
CA MET A 184 -5.77 -0.73 0.91
C MET A 184 -6.53 0.43 0.27
N THR A 185 -7.49 0.14 -0.61
CA THR A 185 -8.11 1.18 -1.46
C THR A 185 -9.64 1.10 -1.52
N THR A 186 -10.20 -0.10 -1.57
CA THR A 186 -11.65 -0.29 -1.71
C THR A 186 -12.38 -0.02 -0.39
N TYR A 187 -11.89 -0.53 0.74
CA TYR A 187 -12.56 -0.41 2.04
C TYR A 187 -12.58 1.03 2.56
N PRO A 188 -11.47 1.81 2.48
CA PRO A 188 -11.53 3.25 2.77
C PRO A 188 -12.53 4.00 1.89
N SER A 189 -12.65 3.62 0.61
CA SER A 189 -13.65 4.20 -0.30
C SER A 189 -15.07 3.87 0.11
N LEU A 190 -15.36 2.61 0.44
CA LEU A 190 -16.66 2.17 0.94
C LEU A 190 -17.02 2.84 2.27
N ALA A 191 -16.02 3.10 3.13
CA ALA A 191 -16.22 3.84 4.37
C ALA A 191 -16.65 5.28 4.09
N LEU A 192 -16.00 6.00 3.15
CA LEU A 192 -16.43 7.34 2.73
C LEU A 192 -17.84 7.36 2.13
N LEU A 193 -18.22 6.29 1.42
CA LEU A 193 -19.55 6.12 0.84
C LEU A 193 -20.62 5.73 1.88
N GLY A 194 -20.23 5.43 3.12
CA GLY A 194 -21.15 4.94 4.16
C GLY A 194 -21.66 3.50 3.92
N ASN A 195 -21.02 2.76 3.00
CA ASN A 195 -21.45 1.44 2.55
C ASN A 195 -20.61 0.29 3.13
N LEU A 196 -19.60 0.59 3.95
CA LEU A 196 -18.78 -0.44 4.59
C LEU A 196 -19.42 -0.91 5.91
N SER A 197 -19.59 -2.22 6.07
CA SER A 197 -20.05 -2.78 7.33
C SER A 197 -18.99 -2.56 8.43
N ALA A 198 -19.43 -2.33 9.67
CA ALA A 198 -18.50 -2.20 10.80
C ALA A 198 -17.66 -3.48 11.00
N GLY A 199 -18.27 -4.66 10.75
CA GLY A 199 -17.58 -5.95 10.82
C GLY A 199 -16.42 -6.06 9.84
N ASP A 200 -16.63 -5.70 8.57
CA ASP A 200 -15.58 -5.75 7.54
C ASP A 200 -14.46 -4.75 7.82
N GLY A 201 -14.82 -3.56 8.31
CA GLY A 201 -13.83 -2.56 8.70
C GLY A 201 -12.98 -3.01 9.89
N MET A 202 -13.59 -3.61 10.92
CA MET A 202 -12.86 -4.18 12.06
C MET A 202 -11.98 -5.36 11.65
N LEU A 203 -12.49 -6.22 10.77
CA LEU A 203 -11.71 -7.33 10.23
C LEU A 203 -10.47 -6.83 9.48
N SER A 204 -10.58 -5.75 8.70
CA SER A 204 -9.43 -5.12 8.04
C SER A 204 -8.35 -4.72 9.03
N ILE A 205 -8.74 -4.09 10.14
CA ILE A 205 -7.80 -3.68 11.20
C ILE A 205 -7.11 -4.90 11.82
N VAL A 206 -7.88 -5.93 12.18
CA VAL A 206 -7.33 -7.19 12.71
C VAL A 206 -6.35 -7.83 11.74
N VAL A 207 -6.71 -7.91 10.44
CA VAL A 207 -5.83 -8.43 9.40
C VAL A 207 -4.53 -7.64 9.32
N SER A 208 -4.57 -6.30 9.41
CA SER A 208 -3.34 -5.50 9.41
C SER A 208 -2.43 -5.78 10.61
N PHE A 209 -2.98 -6.03 11.80
CA PHE A 209 -2.18 -6.45 12.94
C PHE A 209 -1.56 -7.84 12.75
N VAL A 210 -2.29 -8.78 12.14
CA VAL A 210 -1.76 -10.10 11.80
C VAL A 210 -0.60 -9.97 10.80
N PHE A 211 -0.74 -9.14 9.75
CA PHE A 211 0.32 -8.88 8.79
C PHE A 211 1.56 -8.26 9.45
N LEU A 212 1.37 -7.26 10.32
CA LEU A 212 2.45 -6.66 11.10
C LEU A 212 3.18 -7.70 11.95
N PHE A 213 2.43 -8.51 12.70
CA PHE A 213 3.00 -9.56 13.52
C PHE A 213 3.79 -10.59 12.69
N LEU A 214 3.20 -11.11 11.61
CA LEU A 214 3.86 -12.09 10.74
C LEU A 214 5.13 -11.50 10.08
N SER A 215 5.05 -10.27 9.57
CA SER A 215 6.22 -9.62 8.96
C SER A 215 7.36 -9.40 9.96
N ARG A 216 7.04 -9.11 11.22
CA ARG A 216 8.03 -9.03 12.30
C ARG A 216 8.71 -10.37 12.55
N GLN A 217 7.94 -11.44 12.64
CA GLN A 217 8.48 -12.79 12.84
C GLN A 217 9.38 -13.22 11.67
N ILE A 218 8.97 -12.92 10.43
CA ILE A 218 9.77 -13.18 9.23
C ILE A 218 11.09 -12.39 9.28
N TRP A 219 11.03 -11.10 9.64
CA TRP A 219 12.21 -10.25 9.77
C TRP A 219 13.20 -10.80 10.80
N GLU A 220 12.74 -11.11 12.02
CA GLU A 220 13.60 -11.66 13.08
C GLU A 220 14.20 -13.02 12.69
N PHE A 221 13.42 -13.88 12.04
CA PHE A 221 13.88 -15.17 11.54
C PHE A 221 14.95 -15.04 10.44
N ALA A 222 14.77 -14.09 9.52
CA ALA A 222 15.72 -13.78 8.46
C ALA A 222 17.01 -13.22 9.03
N LEU A 223 16.88 -12.29 9.99
CA LEU A 223 18.00 -11.65 10.67
C LEU A 223 18.85 -12.66 11.46
N ALA A 224 18.21 -13.63 12.13
CA ALA A 224 18.90 -14.70 12.85
C ALA A 224 19.73 -15.63 11.95
N ARG A 225 19.46 -15.66 10.63
CA ARG A 225 20.20 -16.45 9.64
C ARG A 225 21.11 -15.62 8.75
N TYR A 226 21.19 -14.32 9.01
CA TYR A 226 22.05 -13.44 8.25
C TYR A 226 23.52 -13.81 8.47
N SER A 227 24.22 -14.12 7.38
CA SER A 227 25.67 -14.27 7.33
C SER A 227 26.25 -13.14 6.49
N SER A 228 27.13 -12.33 7.08
CA SER A 228 27.74 -11.17 6.40
C SER A 228 28.56 -11.61 5.18
N ALA A 229 28.44 -10.86 4.09
CA ALA A 229 29.19 -11.10 2.85
C ALA A 229 30.71 -10.84 2.99
N SER A 230 31.16 -10.31 4.14
CA SER A 230 32.57 -9.97 4.43
C SER A 230 33.34 -11.05 5.22
N SER A 231 32.83 -12.29 5.29
CA SER A 231 33.48 -13.41 6.03
C SER A 231 34.20 -14.36 5.09
#